data_AF-A0A966XHY1-F1
#
_entry.id   AF-A0A966XHY1-F1
#
_cell.length_a   1.000
_cell.length_b   1.000
_cell.length_c   1.000
_cell.angle_alpha   90.00
_cell.angle_beta   90.00
_cell.angle_gamma   90.00
#
_symmetry.space_group_name_H-M   'P 1'
#
loop_
_entity.id
_entity.type
_entity.pdbx_description
1 polymer ?
#
loop_
_entity_poly.entity_id
_entity_poly.type
_entity_poly.pdbx_seq_one_letter_code
_entity_poly.pdbx_strand_id
1 'polypeptide(L)'
;MRLILVQMRMELTTLVRNYEQLLLVLVIPLGVLVFFGTVEVLPASVDLTRLVASVVTLAVMSTAMVSTGIATGFERSYQVLKRLGATPLGRGRLIAAKSGAVAVVELVQCLLLVVVAVALGWSIGDVSWWRLAAAVALGTLSFAGIGLSLAGRLRAEVNLAAQNALYLALLALGGVLVPLDEMPDALAGVARYLPSGALAEVLHGAMGASSDAQAWWVLVLWALIAPLAATRLFRFDG
;
A
#
# COMPACT_ATOMS: atom_id res chain seq x y z
N MET A 1 -2.07 -17.53 -17.22
CA MET A 1 -1.65 -17.68 -15.80
C MET A 1 -0.17 -17.99 -15.64
N ARG A 2 0.40 -18.99 -16.33
CA ARG A 2 1.84 -19.37 -16.18
C ARG A 2 2.83 -18.21 -16.31
N LEU A 3 2.64 -17.32 -17.30
CA LEU A 3 3.51 -16.14 -17.50
C LEU A 3 3.46 -15.12 -16.36
N ILE A 4 2.28 -14.94 -15.72
CA ILE A 4 2.13 -14.02 -14.57
C ILE A 4 2.91 -14.57 -13.39
N LEU A 5 2.77 -15.88 -13.10
CA LEU A 5 3.48 -16.53 -12.01
C LEU A 5 5.01 -16.51 -12.19
N VAL A 6 5.48 -16.72 -13.42
CA VAL A 6 6.92 -16.62 -13.72
C VAL A 6 7.43 -15.20 -13.49
N GLN A 7 6.74 -14.17 -14.00
CA GLN A 7 7.13 -12.78 -13.77
C GLN A 7 7.07 -12.44 -12.28
N MET A 8 5.98 -12.80 -11.59
CA MET A 8 5.80 -12.55 -10.16
C MET A 8 6.93 -13.18 -9.33
N ARG A 9 7.37 -14.39 -9.68
CA ARG A 9 8.52 -15.02 -9.04
C ARG A 9 9.82 -14.24 -9.27
N MET A 10 10.03 -13.70 -10.48
CA MET A 10 11.19 -12.85 -10.76
C MET A 10 11.15 -11.57 -9.92
N GLU A 11 10.01 -10.88 -9.88
CA GLU A 11 9.80 -9.68 -9.06
C GLU A 11 10.08 -9.97 -7.58
N LEU A 12 9.50 -11.04 -7.03
CA LEU A 12 9.74 -11.49 -5.66
C LEU A 12 11.22 -11.79 -5.39
N THR A 13 11.89 -12.47 -6.32
CA THR A 13 13.31 -12.80 -6.17
C THR A 13 14.16 -11.53 -6.16
N THR A 14 13.85 -10.56 -7.01
CA THR A 14 14.53 -9.25 -7.02
C THR A 14 14.30 -8.49 -5.72
N LEU A 15 13.05 -8.46 -5.23
CA LEU A 15 12.71 -7.81 -3.95
C LEU A 15 13.45 -8.45 -2.77
N VAL A 16 13.45 -9.78 -2.67
CA VAL A 16 14.14 -10.51 -1.59
C VAL A 16 15.66 -10.37 -1.67
N ARG A 17 16.22 -10.25 -2.88
CA ARG A 17 17.66 -10.02 -3.06
C ARG A 17 18.07 -8.58 -2.77
N ASN A 18 17.15 -7.62 -2.87
CA ASN A 18 17.37 -6.26 -2.42
C ASN A 18 17.11 -6.13 -0.92
N TYR A 19 17.97 -6.77 -0.13
CA TYR A 19 17.83 -6.86 1.32
C TYR A 19 17.79 -5.50 2.00
N GLU A 20 18.51 -4.50 1.48
CA GLU A 20 18.51 -3.15 2.04
C GLU A 20 17.13 -2.50 1.93
N GLN A 21 16.54 -2.49 0.73
CA GLN A 21 15.20 -1.96 0.53
C GLN A 21 14.13 -2.76 1.30
N LEU A 22 14.25 -4.08 1.31
CA LEU A 22 13.32 -4.95 2.05
C LEU A 22 13.41 -4.70 3.56
N LEU A 23 14.61 -4.55 4.11
CA LEU A 23 14.82 -4.21 5.52
C LEU A 23 14.19 -2.86 5.84
N LEU A 24 14.41 -1.82 5.03
CA LEU A 24 13.82 -0.50 5.27
C LEU A 24 12.28 -0.55 5.25
N VAL A 25 11.72 -1.26 4.27
CA VAL A 25 10.28 -1.46 4.14
C VAL A 25 9.67 -2.16 5.37
N LEU A 26 10.38 -3.10 5.98
CA LEU A 26 9.91 -3.81 7.17
C LEU A 26 10.16 -3.03 8.46
N VAL A 27 11.38 -2.48 8.61
CA VAL A 27 11.84 -1.83 9.84
C VAL A 27 11.11 -0.53 10.10
N ILE A 28 10.78 0.25 9.06
CA ILE A 28 10.13 1.56 9.27
C ILE A 28 8.74 1.39 9.91
N PRO A 29 7.79 0.62 9.36
CA PRO A 29 6.48 0.41 10.00
C PRO A 29 6.58 -0.25 11.37
N LEU A 30 7.48 -1.23 11.54
CA LEU A 30 7.70 -1.88 12.84
C LEU A 30 8.23 -0.87 13.87
N GLY A 31 9.19 -0.03 13.49
CA GLY A 31 9.76 1.01 14.33
C GLY A 31 8.71 2.07 14.71
N VAL A 32 7.87 2.47 13.76
CA VAL A 32 6.74 3.38 14.02
C VAL A 32 5.76 2.75 15.03
N LEU A 33 5.39 1.48 14.84
CA LEU A 33 4.50 0.77 15.76
C LEU A 33 5.09 0.65 17.16
N VAL A 34 6.36 0.25 17.27
CA VAL A 34 7.04 0.13 18.57
C VAL A 34 7.16 1.49 19.24
N PHE A 35 7.57 2.52 18.50
CA PHE A 35 7.74 3.86 19.05
C PHE A 35 6.43 4.43 19.57
N PHE A 36 5.38 4.47 18.75
CA PHE A 36 4.10 5.05 19.16
C PHE A 36 3.28 4.14 20.07
N GLY A 37 3.57 2.83 20.10
CA GLY A 37 2.95 1.88 21.02
C GLY A 37 3.62 1.84 22.41
N THR A 38 4.81 2.43 22.57
CA THR A 38 5.53 2.47 23.86
C THR A 38 5.68 3.87 24.43
N VAL A 39 5.71 4.90 23.57
CA VAL A 39 5.86 6.29 23.98
C VAL A 39 4.50 6.98 23.97
N GLU A 40 4.10 7.53 25.12
CA GLU A 40 2.87 8.31 25.30
C GLU A 40 3.00 9.71 24.65
N VAL A 41 3.06 9.76 23.32
CA VAL A 41 3.08 11.00 22.53
C VAL A 41 1.74 11.24 21.83
N LEU A 42 0.95 10.19 21.65
CA LEU A 42 -0.34 10.27 20.97
C LEU A 42 -1.43 10.83 21.88
N PRO A 43 -2.45 11.52 21.31
CA PRO A 43 -3.64 11.89 22.06
C PRO A 43 -4.30 10.68 22.71
N ALA A 44 -4.93 10.89 23.87
CA ALA A 44 -5.66 9.83 24.58
C ALA A 44 -6.81 9.21 23.76
N SER A 45 -7.23 9.84 22.67
CA SER A 45 -8.23 9.31 21.72
C SER A 45 -7.70 8.19 20.82
N VAL A 46 -6.37 8.05 20.69
CA VAL A 46 -5.74 7.05 19.82
C VAL A 46 -5.29 5.86 20.65
N ASP A 47 -6.09 4.80 20.62
CA ASP A 47 -5.73 3.53 21.25
C ASP A 47 -4.76 2.71 20.37
N LEU A 48 -4.23 1.62 20.95
CA LEU A 48 -3.31 0.73 20.25
C LEU A 48 -3.96 0.09 19.00
N THR A 49 -5.28 -0.12 19.01
CA THR A 49 -6.03 -0.68 17.88
C THR A 49 -6.07 0.29 16.70
N ARG A 50 -6.35 1.58 16.93
CA ARG A 50 -6.26 2.67 15.95
C ARG A 50 -4.84 2.74 15.41
N LEU A 51 -3.83 2.72 16.28
CA LEU A 51 -2.43 2.78 15.89
C LEU A 51 -2.04 1.62 14.95
N VAL A 52 -2.40 0.38 15.30
CA VAL A 52 -2.11 -0.80 14.46
C VAL A 52 -2.77 -0.66 13.09
N ALA A 53 -4.04 -0.23 13.02
CA ALA A 53 -4.73 0.00 11.75
C ALA A 53 -4.05 1.09 10.90
N SER A 54 -3.65 2.20 11.51
CA SER A 54 -2.91 3.28 10.83
C SER A 54 -1.54 2.82 10.33
N VAL A 55 -0.79 2.06 11.13
CA VAL A 55 0.53 1.55 10.72
C VAL A 55 0.40 0.52 9.60
N VAL A 56 -0.59 -0.37 9.63
CA VAL A 56 -0.85 -1.31 8.52
C VAL A 56 -1.23 -0.55 7.25
N THR A 57 -2.07 0.49 7.36
CA THR A 57 -2.44 1.35 6.23
C THR A 57 -1.21 2.02 5.61
N LEU A 58 -0.37 2.63 6.47
CA LEU A 58 0.88 3.27 6.10
C LEU A 58 1.82 2.29 5.41
N ALA A 59 1.96 1.08 5.97
CA ALA A 59 2.81 0.03 5.45
C ALA A 59 2.39 -0.35 4.03
N VAL A 60 1.11 -0.68 3.81
CA VAL A 60 0.53 -1.03 2.49
C VAL A 60 0.72 0.10 1.48
N MET A 61 0.44 1.35 1.88
CA MET A 61 0.65 2.51 1.00
C MET A 61 2.11 2.63 0.56
N SER A 62 3.05 2.51 1.50
CA SER A 62 4.48 2.65 1.23
C SER A 62 4.99 1.52 0.34
N THR A 63 4.58 0.27 0.57
CA THR A 63 5.01 -0.90 -0.21
C THR A 63 4.39 -0.94 -1.60
N ALA A 64 3.06 -0.89 -1.68
CA ALA A 64 2.33 -1.02 -2.94
C ALA A 64 2.53 0.18 -3.85
N MET A 65 2.50 1.41 -3.34
CA MET A 65 2.65 2.61 -4.17
C MET A 65 4.11 3.04 -4.29
N VAL A 66 4.73 3.41 -3.18
CA VAL A 66 6.01 4.14 -3.20
C VAL A 66 7.15 3.23 -3.62
N SER A 67 7.39 2.15 -2.89
CA SER A 67 8.48 1.21 -3.15
C SER A 67 8.39 0.62 -4.57
N THR A 68 7.21 0.12 -4.93
CA THR A 68 6.97 -0.52 -6.23
C THR A 68 6.97 0.49 -7.38
N GLY A 69 6.34 1.64 -7.20
CA GLY A 69 6.28 2.71 -8.20
C GLY A 69 7.65 3.29 -8.48
N ILE A 70 8.45 3.58 -7.45
CA ILE A 70 9.81 4.11 -7.60
C ILE A 70 10.71 3.09 -8.27
N ALA A 71 10.73 1.84 -7.78
CA ALA A 71 11.54 0.77 -8.39
C ALA A 71 11.21 0.59 -9.88
N THR A 72 9.92 0.56 -10.22
CA THR A 72 9.47 0.44 -11.62
C THR A 72 9.86 1.67 -12.46
N GLY A 73 9.86 2.86 -11.86
CA GLY A 73 10.34 4.09 -12.51
C GLY A 73 11.83 4.02 -12.85
N PHE A 74 12.66 3.43 -11.99
CA PHE A 74 14.08 3.22 -12.28
C PHE A 74 14.30 2.06 -13.27
N GLU A 75 13.51 0.99 -13.22
CA GLU A 75 13.50 -0.04 -14.26
C GLU A 75 13.25 0.54 -15.66
N ARG A 76 12.40 1.58 -15.73
CA ARG A 76 12.17 2.34 -16.97
C ARG A 76 13.44 3.06 -17.43
N SER A 77 14.11 3.81 -16.55
CA SER A 77 15.36 4.50 -16.91
C SER A 77 16.45 3.52 -17.36
N TYR A 78 16.51 2.33 -16.77
CA TYR A 78 17.44 1.27 -17.12
C TYR A 78 17.02 0.44 -18.35
N GLN A 79 15.95 0.84 -19.05
CA GLN A 79 15.43 0.15 -20.24
C GLN A 79 14.99 -1.30 -19.98
N VAL A 80 14.78 -1.70 -18.71
CA VAL A 80 14.27 -3.02 -18.34
C VAL A 80 12.86 -3.21 -18.89
N LEU A 81 12.02 -2.18 -18.77
CA LEU A 81 10.65 -2.21 -19.31
C LEU A 81 10.63 -2.40 -20.83
N LYS A 82 11.57 -1.79 -21.56
CA LYS A 82 11.69 -1.96 -23.02
C LYS A 82 12.01 -3.41 -23.39
N ARG A 83 12.88 -4.08 -22.62
CA ARG A 83 13.20 -5.51 -22.79
C ARG A 83 12.01 -6.40 -22.47
N LEU A 84 11.30 -6.12 -21.36
CA LEU A 84 10.08 -6.85 -20.98
C LEU A 84 8.96 -6.67 -22.02
N GLY A 85 8.87 -5.49 -22.65
CA GLY A 85 7.92 -5.20 -23.72
C GLY A 85 8.13 -6.02 -24.99
N ALA A 86 9.35 -6.51 -25.24
CA ALA A 86 9.66 -7.42 -26.36
C ALA A 86 9.25 -8.88 -26.08
N THR A 87 8.85 -9.21 -24.85
CA THR A 87 8.39 -10.54 -24.45
C THR A 87 6.87 -10.65 -24.60
N PRO A 88 6.29 -11.87 -24.62
CA PRO A 88 4.84 -12.04 -24.69
C PRO A 88 4.12 -11.65 -23.39
N LEU A 89 4.73 -10.96 -22.42
CA LEU A 89 4.15 -10.62 -21.12
C LEU A 89 2.97 -9.63 -21.26
N GLY A 90 3.16 -8.50 -21.97
CA GLY A 90 2.14 -7.45 -22.07
C GLY A 90 1.87 -6.68 -20.76
N ARG A 91 1.21 -5.52 -20.87
CA ARG A 91 1.07 -4.52 -19.77
C ARG A 91 0.29 -5.05 -18.57
N GLY A 92 -0.89 -5.63 -18.80
CA GLY A 92 -1.76 -6.08 -17.72
C GLY A 92 -1.17 -7.23 -16.91
N ARG A 93 -0.40 -8.13 -17.54
CA ARG A 93 0.26 -9.23 -16.83
C ARG A 93 1.47 -8.76 -16.03
N LEU A 94 2.21 -7.74 -16.51
CA LEU A 94 3.27 -7.11 -15.73
C LEU A 94 2.70 -6.45 -14.47
N ILE A 95 1.63 -5.67 -14.62
CA ILE A 95 0.97 -5.00 -13.49
C ILE A 95 0.46 -6.03 -12.49
N ALA A 96 -0.27 -7.06 -12.95
CA ALA A 96 -0.74 -8.13 -12.08
C ALA A 96 0.41 -8.88 -11.37
N ALA A 97 1.52 -9.12 -12.06
CA ALA A 97 2.69 -9.79 -11.48
C ALA A 97 3.38 -8.93 -10.41
N LYS A 98 3.57 -7.63 -10.66
CA LYS A 98 4.16 -6.70 -9.68
C LYS A 98 3.25 -6.52 -8.47
N SER A 99 1.94 -6.29 -8.67
CA SER A 99 0.97 -6.21 -7.57
C SER A 99 0.92 -7.50 -6.76
N GLY A 100 0.93 -8.67 -7.41
CA GLY A 100 0.96 -9.96 -6.72
C GLY A 100 2.24 -10.19 -5.92
N ALA A 101 3.40 -9.80 -6.45
CA ALA A 101 4.66 -9.89 -5.75
C ALA A 101 4.66 -9.04 -4.46
N VAL A 102 4.16 -7.81 -4.56
CA VAL A 102 4.08 -6.92 -3.40
C VAL A 102 3.06 -7.40 -2.37
N ALA A 103 1.92 -7.94 -2.81
CA ALA A 103 0.94 -8.54 -1.91
C ALA A 103 1.56 -9.64 -1.04
N VAL A 104 2.45 -10.47 -1.58
CA VAL A 104 3.15 -11.50 -0.80
C VAL A 104 4.09 -10.89 0.24
N VAL A 105 4.79 -9.80 -0.09
CA VAL A 105 5.64 -9.08 0.87
C VAL A 105 4.79 -8.45 1.98
N GLU A 106 3.65 -7.87 1.62
CA GLU A 106 2.71 -7.26 2.57
C GLU A 106 2.09 -8.29 3.51
N LEU A 107 1.83 -9.52 3.06
CA LEU A 107 1.37 -10.59 3.95
C LEU A 107 2.40 -10.87 5.07
N VAL A 108 3.68 -10.94 4.71
CA VAL A 108 4.77 -11.13 5.70
C VAL A 108 4.87 -9.91 6.62
N GLN A 109 4.82 -8.70 6.05
CA GLN A 109 4.87 -7.46 6.81
C GLN A 109 3.70 -7.32 7.79
N CYS A 110 2.48 -7.64 7.36
CA CYS A 110 1.29 -7.64 8.21
C CYS A 110 1.40 -8.65 9.34
N LEU A 111 1.90 -9.87 9.06
CA LEU A 111 2.15 -10.87 10.09
C LEU A 111 3.13 -10.35 11.16
N LEU A 112 4.24 -9.73 10.73
CA LEU A 112 5.22 -9.15 11.66
C LEU A 112 4.63 -8.01 12.48
N LEU A 113 3.83 -7.14 11.86
CA LEU A 113 3.13 -6.05 12.55
C LEU A 113 2.16 -6.58 13.61
N VAL A 114 1.38 -7.61 13.29
CA VAL A 114 0.48 -8.28 14.24
C VAL A 114 1.26 -8.86 15.42
N VAL A 115 2.35 -9.58 15.15
CA VAL A 115 3.18 -10.18 16.21
C VAL A 115 3.72 -9.11 17.15
N VAL A 116 4.25 -8.01 16.61
CA VAL A 116 4.76 -6.90 17.42
C VAL A 116 3.64 -6.19 18.17
N ALA A 117 2.48 -5.96 17.54
CA ALA A 117 1.33 -5.36 18.21
C ALA A 117 0.88 -6.17 19.42
N VAL A 118 0.78 -7.50 19.28
CA VAL A 118 0.43 -8.40 20.38
C VAL A 118 1.47 -8.35 21.49
N ALA A 119 2.76 -8.29 21.15
CA ALA A 119 3.84 -8.12 22.12
C ALA A 119 3.75 -6.80 22.90
N LEU A 120 3.15 -5.77 22.30
CA LEU A 120 2.86 -4.47 22.93
C LEU A 120 1.54 -4.47 23.74
N GLY A 121 0.84 -5.60 23.83
CA GLY A 121 -0.41 -5.74 24.59
C GLY A 121 -1.68 -5.57 23.77
N TRP A 122 -1.60 -5.53 22.44
CA TRP A 122 -2.79 -5.48 21.58
C TRP A 122 -3.56 -6.81 21.60
N SER A 123 -4.89 -6.73 21.69
CA SER A 123 -5.79 -7.89 21.66
C SER A 123 -6.22 -8.21 20.23
N ILE A 124 -6.19 -9.51 19.89
CA ILE A 124 -6.59 -10.03 18.58
C ILE A 124 -8.05 -10.52 18.55
N GLY A 125 -8.76 -10.46 19.68
CA GLY A 125 -10.07 -11.10 19.86
C GLY A 125 -11.14 -10.60 18.88
N ASP A 126 -11.13 -9.31 18.57
CA ASP A 126 -12.14 -8.66 17.72
C ASP A 126 -11.69 -8.54 16.26
N VAL A 127 -10.53 -9.11 15.90
CA VAL A 127 -9.96 -9.00 14.56
C VAL A 127 -10.70 -9.93 13.60
N SER A 128 -11.27 -9.31 12.57
CA SER A 128 -11.84 -10.02 11.43
C SER A 128 -10.77 -10.27 10.36
N TRP A 129 -10.10 -11.41 10.46
CA TRP A 129 -8.99 -11.78 9.56
C TRP A 129 -9.33 -11.74 8.07
N TRP A 130 -10.57 -12.10 7.70
CA TRP A 130 -10.98 -12.03 6.30
C TRP A 130 -11.12 -10.58 5.83
N ARG A 131 -11.63 -9.67 6.68
CA ARG A 131 -11.72 -8.24 6.39
C ARG A 131 -10.33 -7.65 6.27
N LEU A 132 -9.43 -7.98 7.20
CA LEU A 132 -8.04 -7.57 7.16
C LEU A 132 -7.38 -7.99 5.84
N ALA A 133 -7.47 -9.27 5.49
CA ALA A 133 -6.87 -9.81 4.27
C ALA A 133 -7.46 -9.18 3.00
N ALA A 134 -8.79 -8.99 2.95
CA ALA A 134 -9.46 -8.34 1.83
C ALA A 134 -9.08 -6.85 1.72
N ALA A 135 -9.00 -6.14 2.86
CA ALA A 135 -8.60 -4.74 2.92
C ALA A 135 -7.18 -4.54 2.41
N VAL A 136 -6.24 -5.34 2.91
CA VAL A 136 -4.85 -5.34 2.44
C VAL A 136 -4.82 -5.62 0.94
N ALA A 137 -5.44 -6.69 0.45
CA ALA A 137 -5.42 -7.03 -0.98
C ALA A 137 -6.02 -5.93 -1.88
N LEU A 138 -7.15 -5.33 -1.50
CA LEU A 138 -7.77 -4.23 -2.25
C LEU A 138 -6.93 -2.95 -2.17
N GLY A 139 -6.33 -2.68 -1.00
CA GLY A 139 -5.35 -1.62 -0.80
C GLY A 139 -4.14 -1.80 -1.72
N THR A 140 -3.51 -2.98 -1.72
CA THR A 140 -2.38 -3.31 -2.59
C THR A 140 -2.72 -3.05 -4.05
N LEU A 141 -3.88 -3.51 -4.53
CA LEU A 141 -4.29 -3.29 -5.91
C LEU A 141 -4.50 -1.81 -6.22
N SER A 142 -5.15 -1.06 -5.32
CA SER A 142 -5.37 0.37 -5.47
C SER A 142 -4.05 1.14 -5.58
N PHE A 143 -3.17 0.94 -4.58
CA PHE A 143 -1.92 1.68 -4.42
C PHE A 143 -0.86 1.23 -5.43
N ALA A 144 -0.75 -0.05 -5.75
CA ALA A 144 0.09 -0.53 -6.83
C ALA A 144 -0.39 -0.01 -8.18
N GLY A 145 -1.71 0.03 -8.41
CA GLY A 145 -2.27 0.65 -9.61
C GLY A 145 -1.87 2.11 -9.76
N ILE A 146 -2.01 2.91 -8.69
CA ILE A 146 -1.60 4.32 -8.66
C ILE A 146 -0.10 4.43 -8.94
N GLY A 147 0.72 3.71 -8.18
CA GLY A 147 2.18 3.74 -8.30
C GLY A 147 2.66 3.36 -9.70
N LEU A 148 2.15 2.26 -10.26
CA LEU A 148 2.51 1.78 -11.59
C LEU A 148 1.99 2.67 -12.72
N SER A 149 0.87 3.38 -12.53
CA SER A 149 0.36 4.33 -13.53
C SER A 149 1.31 5.52 -13.74
N LEU A 150 1.91 6.03 -12.66
CA LEU A 150 2.91 7.09 -12.69
C LEU A 150 4.24 6.56 -13.25
N ALA A 151 4.69 5.40 -12.75
CA ALA A 151 5.95 4.78 -13.15
C ALA A 151 6.00 4.42 -14.65
N GLY A 152 4.84 4.07 -15.22
CA GLY A 152 4.70 3.72 -16.64
C GLY A 152 4.80 4.92 -17.60
N ARG A 153 4.81 6.17 -17.11
CA ARG A 153 4.79 7.39 -17.94
C ARG A 153 5.92 8.38 -17.62
N LEU A 154 6.22 8.55 -16.34
CA LEU A 154 7.13 9.59 -15.87
C LEU A 154 8.60 9.14 -15.99
N ARG A 155 9.52 10.11 -16.09
CA ARG A 155 10.95 9.86 -15.92
C ARG A 155 11.24 9.44 -14.48
N ALA A 156 12.31 8.70 -14.23
CA ALA A 156 12.59 8.11 -12.93
C ALA A 156 12.63 9.14 -11.79
N GLU A 157 13.27 10.29 -12.01
CA GLU A 157 13.42 11.36 -11.02
C GLU A 157 12.08 12.06 -10.74
N VAL A 158 11.30 12.33 -11.79
CA VAL A 158 9.97 12.93 -11.68
C VAL A 158 8.99 11.97 -11.01
N ASN A 159 9.09 10.68 -11.34
CA ASN A 159 8.31 9.64 -10.69
C ASN A 159 8.67 9.57 -9.20
N LEU A 160 9.95 9.55 -8.83
CA LEU A 160 10.37 9.55 -7.43
C LEU A 160 9.77 10.72 -6.65
N ALA A 161 9.82 11.93 -7.20
CA ALA A 161 9.20 13.10 -6.57
C ALA A 161 7.68 12.95 -6.47
N ALA A 162 7.01 12.52 -7.56
CA ALA A 162 5.57 12.36 -7.60
C ALA A 162 5.05 11.29 -6.62
N GLN A 163 5.72 10.14 -6.51
CA GLN A 163 5.34 9.06 -5.60
C GLN A 163 5.39 9.53 -4.14
N ASN A 164 6.50 10.19 -3.75
CA ASN A 164 6.67 10.69 -2.39
C ASN A 164 5.70 11.84 -2.08
N ALA A 165 5.52 12.80 -3.01
CA ALA A 165 4.58 13.90 -2.83
C ALA A 165 3.14 13.40 -2.70
N LEU A 166 2.72 12.45 -3.56
CA LEU A 166 1.40 11.86 -3.49
C LEU A 166 1.21 11.02 -2.22
N TYR A 167 2.23 10.26 -1.81
CA TYR A 167 2.21 9.51 -0.55
C TYR A 167 2.00 10.43 0.64
N LEU A 168 2.77 11.51 0.76
CA LEU A 168 2.63 12.47 1.85
C LEU A 168 1.26 13.16 1.83
N ALA A 169 0.76 13.53 0.64
CA ALA A 169 -0.57 14.11 0.51
C ALA A 169 -1.67 13.13 0.95
N LEU A 170 -1.60 11.87 0.52
CA LEU A 170 -2.56 10.82 0.89
C LEU A 170 -2.45 10.43 2.36
N LEU A 171 -1.26 10.52 2.95
CA LEU A 171 -1.03 10.25 4.37
C LEU A 171 -1.64 11.36 5.24
N ALA A 172 -1.46 12.62 4.84
CA ALA A 172 -2.00 13.80 5.54
C ALA A 172 -3.53 13.92 5.40
N LEU A 173 -4.07 13.65 4.21
CA LEU A 173 -5.49 13.82 3.90
C LEU A 173 -6.31 12.55 4.13
N GLY A 174 -5.68 11.37 4.20
CA GLY A 174 -6.37 10.08 4.16
C GLY A 174 -6.72 9.48 5.51
N GLY A 175 -6.83 10.27 6.57
CA GLY A 175 -7.23 9.73 7.88
C GLY A 175 -6.20 8.84 8.58
N VAL A 176 -4.98 8.70 8.04
CA VAL A 176 -3.96 7.76 8.56
C VAL A 176 -3.26 8.32 9.79
N LEU A 177 -2.87 9.60 9.74
CA LEU A 177 -2.20 10.29 10.85
C LEU A 177 -3.18 10.92 11.84
N VAL A 178 -4.29 11.46 11.32
CA VAL A 178 -5.34 12.11 12.10
C VAL A 178 -6.64 11.38 11.80
N PRO A 179 -7.37 10.87 12.79
CA PRO A 179 -8.65 10.20 12.56
C PRO A 179 -9.67 11.09 11.80
N LEU A 180 -10.49 10.48 10.94
CA LEU A 180 -11.46 11.20 10.11
C LEU A 180 -12.52 11.96 10.92
N ASP A 181 -12.84 11.46 12.11
CA ASP A 181 -13.75 12.05 13.10
C ASP A 181 -13.17 13.27 13.81
N GLU A 182 -11.86 13.45 13.77
CA GLU A 182 -11.16 14.63 14.32
C GLU A 182 -10.88 15.70 13.24
N MET A 183 -11.16 15.41 11.97
CA MET A 183 -10.94 16.33 10.86
C MET A 183 -12.11 17.31 10.67
N PRO A 184 -11.85 18.55 10.20
CA PRO A 184 -12.91 19.44 9.73
C PRO A 184 -13.78 18.79 8.65
N ASP A 185 -15.10 19.03 8.69
CA ASP A 185 -16.08 18.37 7.80
C ASP A 185 -15.72 18.39 6.32
N ALA A 186 -15.16 19.51 5.83
CA ALA A 186 -14.72 19.64 4.44
C ALA A 186 -13.57 18.69 4.10
N LEU A 187 -12.59 18.54 4.99
CA LEU A 187 -11.47 17.62 4.80
C LEU A 187 -11.91 16.17 4.96
N ALA A 188 -12.70 15.87 5.99
CA ALA A 188 -13.28 14.55 6.20
C ALA A 188 -14.12 14.08 4.99
N GLY A 189 -14.90 15.00 4.40
CA GLY A 189 -15.71 14.74 3.21
C GLY A 189 -14.88 14.32 2.00
N VAL A 190 -13.72 14.94 1.77
CA VAL A 190 -12.79 14.54 0.69
C VAL A 190 -12.06 13.24 1.05
N ALA A 191 -11.57 13.14 2.28
CA ALA A 191 -10.78 12.02 2.77
C ALA A 191 -11.49 10.67 2.61
N ARG A 192 -12.81 10.64 2.84
CA ARG A 192 -13.65 9.43 2.69
C ARG A 192 -13.66 8.84 1.27
N TYR A 193 -13.38 9.64 0.25
CA TYR A 193 -13.31 9.18 -1.15
C TYR A 193 -11.89 8.90 -1.62
N LEU A 194 -10.88 9.23 -0.82
CA LEU A 194 -9.48 8.88 -1.11
C LEU A 194 -9.23 7.39 -0.81
N PRO A 195 -8.35 6.72 -1.57
CA PRO A 195 -8.02 5.32 -1.32
C PRO A 195 -7.38 5.10 0.05
N SER A 196 -6.64 6.10 0.57
CA SER A 196 -6.01 6.03 1.90
C SER A 196 -7.04 6.13 3.02
N GLY A 197 -8.01 7.04 2.92
CA GLY A 197 -9.12 7.14 3.87
C GLY A 197 -9.99 5.90 3.88
N ALA A 198 -10.34 5.39 2.70
CA ALA A 198 -11.10 4.15 2.58
C ALA A 198 -10.34 2.94 3.16
N LEU A 199 -9.03 2.81 2.89
CA LEU A 199 -8.23 1.73 3.45
C LEU A 199 -8.11 1.83 4.99
N ALA A 200 -7.86 3.04 5.52
CA ALA A 200 -7.75 3.28 6.95
C ALA A 200 -9.04 2.89 7.69
N GLU A 201 -10.19 3.35 7.19
CA GLU A 201 -11.51 3.07 7.77
C GLU A 201 -11.84 1.57 7.73
N VAL A 202 -11.59 0.90 6.60
CA VAL A 202 -11.82 -0.53 6.46
C VAL A 202 -10.91 -1.34 7.38
N LEU A 203 -9.63 -0.99 7.48
CA LEU A 203 -8.70 -1.66 8.39
C LEU A 203 -9.08 -1.42 9.84
N HIS A 204 -9.52 -0.21 10.19
CA HIS A 204 -9.98 0.09 11.55
C HIS A 204 -11.16 -0.81 11.94
N GLY A 205 -12.18 -0.96 11.07
CA GLY A 205 -13.28 -1.89 11.34
C GLY A 205 -12.94 -3.36 11.17
N ALA A 206 -11.84 -3.70 10.49
CA ALA A 206 -11.30 -5.06 10.51
C ALA A 206 -10.70 -5.43 11.87
N MET A 207 -10.24 -4.44 12.66
CA MET A 207 -9.69 -4.65 13.99
C MET A 207 -10.75 -4.68 15.11
N GLY A 208 -12.04 -4.64 14.77
CA GLY A 208 -13.14 -4.72 15.75
C GLY A 208 -13.93 -3.42 15.95
N ALA A 209 -13.49 -2.31 15.34
CA ALA A 209 -14.24 -1.06 15.37
C ALA A 209 -15.48 -1.09 14.44
N SER A 210 -16.37 -0.12 14.60
CA SER A 210 -17.40 0.16 13.59
C SER A 210 -16.74 0.75 12.35
N SER A 211 -16.92 0.13 11.19
CA SER A 211 -16.53 0.71 9.89
C SER A 211 -17.75 1.04 9.05
N ASP A 212 -17.70 2.16 8.33
CA ASP A 212 -18.67 2.50 7.31
C ASP A 212 -18.59 1.52 6.11
N ALA A 213 -19.74 0.98 5.69
CA ALA A 213 -19.85 0.14 4.49
C ALA A 213 -19.46 0.92 3.22
N GLN A 214 -19.59 2.24 3.21
CA GLN A 214 -19.15 3.10 2.12
C GLN A 214 -17.65 2.95 1.82
N ALA A 215 -16.82 2.80 2.85
CA ALA A 215 -15.36 2.70 2.68
C ALA A 215 -14.96 1.46 1.86
N TRP A 216 -15.67 0.35 2.02
CA TRP A 216 -15.47 -0.85 1.19
C TRP A 216 -15.74 -0.58 -0.29
N TRP A 217 -16.83 0.11 -0.62
CA TRP A 217 -17.17 0.41 -2.00
C TRP A 217 -16.16 1.35 -2.66
N VAL A 218 -15.71 2.38 -1.92
CA VAL A 218 -14.66 3.29 -2.39
C VAL A 218 -13.36 2.52 -2.65
N LEU A 219 -12.96 1.64 -1.73
CA LEU A 219 -11.73 0.86 -1.87
C LEU A 219 -11.80 -0.13 -3.04
N VAL A 220 -12.92 -0.82 -3.23
CA VAL A 220 -13.15 -1.69 -4.39
C VAL A 220 -13.09 -0.91 -5.70
N LEU A 221 -13.70 0.28 -5.74
CA LEU A 221 -13.68 1.14 -6.92
C LEU A 221 -12.25 1.56 -7.28
N TRP A 222 -11.44 1.96 -6.30
CA TRP A 222 -10.02 2.27 -6.51
C TRP A 222 -9.20 1.03 -6.93
N ALA A 223 -9.47 -0.13 -6.32
CA ALA A 223 -8.80 -1.39 -6.64
C ALA A 223 -9.07 -1.87 -8.07
N LEU A 224 -10.17 -1.41 -8.68
CA LEU A 224 -10.48 -1.66 -10.09
C LEU A 224 -9.91 -0.55 -10.99
N ILE A 225 -10.20 0.71 -10.69
CA ILE A 225 -9.87 1.84 -11.56
C ILE A 225 -8.35 2.04 -11.66
N ALA A 226 -7.62 1.97 -10.55
CA ALA A 226 -6.19 2.29 -10.56
C ALA A 226 -5.35 1.27 -11.37
N PRO A 227 -5.50 -0.06 -11.21
CA PRO A 227 -4.83 -1.02 -12.07
C PRO A 227 -5.24 -0.91 -13.54
N LEU A 228 -6.53 -0.64 -13.82
CA LEU A 228 -6.99 -0.43 -15.20
C LEU A 228 -6.38 0.83 -15.82
N ALA A 229 -6.32 1.93 -15.07
CA ALA A 229 -5.63 3.15 -15.49
C ALA A 229 -4.16 2.85 -15.76
N ALA A 230 -3.47 2.14 -14.87
CA ALA A 230 -2.11 1.70 -15.09
C ALA A 230 -2.00 0.90 -16.41
N THR A 231 -2.85 -0.09 -16.67
CA THR A 231 -2.76 -0.90 -17.90
C THR A 231 -2.84 -0.08 -19.19
N ARG A 232 -3.69 0.97 -19.20
CA ARG A 232 -3.88 1.86 -20.35
C ARG A 232 -2.74 2.87 -20.49
N LEU A 233 -2.30 3.41 -19.37
CA LEU A 233 -1.31 4.49 -19.30
C LEU A 233 0.13 4.01 -19.44
N PHE A 234 0.41 2.75 -19.07
CA PHE A 234 1.75 2.18 -19.04
C PHE A 234 2.35 2.07 -20.44
N ARG A 235 3.57 2.58 -20.63
CA ARG A 235 4.31 2.48 -21.88
C ARG A 235 5.62 1.73 -21.65
N PHE A 236 5.91 0.77 -22.53
CA PHE A 236 7.17 0.04 -22.52
C PHE A 236 8.33 0.84 -23.16
N ASP A 237 8.00 1.83 -23.98
CA ASP A 237 8.98 2.72 -24.59
C ASP A 237 9.64 3.53 -23.48
N GLY A 238 10.97 3.50 -23.37
CA GLY A 238 11.78 4.24 -22.40
C GLY A 238 11.85 5.72 -22.72
#